data_AF-F3ME89-F1
#
_entry.id   AF-F3ME89-F1
#
_cell.length_a   1.000
_cell.length_b   1.000
_cell.length_c   1.000
_cell.angle_alpha   90.00
_cell.angle_beta   90.00
_cell.angle_gamma   90.00
#
_symmetry.space_group_name_H-M   'P 1'
#
loop_
_entity.id
_entity.type
_entity.pdbx_description
1 polymer ?
#
loop_
_entity_poly.entity_id
_entity_poly.type
_entity_poly.pdbx_seq_one_letter_code
_entity_poly.pdbx_strand_id
1 'polypeptide(L)'
;MLLAVVEETSRAVLDMIKQGISDYLWEFEDLEQALVLFCEQFVASANGSSDYSALIRLVTMEAANLPASFLEKLDNATEEGIIRRFTEFGQNGLLDVPDPVMATKHFAALTFLLVFDQPIKAGNLEEEQTKRIISEGVRVFLCAYGKRTVQNENQLSN
;
A
#
# COMPACT_ATOMS: atom_id res chain seq x y z
N MET A 1 10.78 -10.75 25.75
CA MET A 1 11.83 -9.84 25.22
C MET A 1 11.67 -9.63 23.72
N LEU A 2 11.64 -10.70 22.91
CA LEU A 2 11.37 -10.63 21.46
C LEU A 2 10.08 -9.86 21.12
N LEU A 3 8.94 -10.26 21.69
CA LEU A 3 7.64 -9.64 21.42
C LEU A 3 7.62 -8.12 21.66
N ALA A 4 8.19 -7.64 22.77
CA ALA A 4 8.22 -6.21 23.10
C ALA A 4 9.09 -5.39 22.11
N VAL A 5 10.17 -5.98 21.58
CA VAL A 5 10.98 -5.34 20.53
C VAL A 5 10.20 -5.26 19.22
N VAL A 6 9.41 -6.30 18.89
CA VAL A 6 8.56 -6.31 17.69
C VAL A 6 7.44 -5.28 17.81
N GLU A 7 6.85 -5.16 19.00
CA GLU A 7 5.79 -4.17 19.28
C GLU A 7 6.32 -2.72 19.15
N GLU A 8 7.51 -2.42 19.68
CA GLU A 8 8.08 -1.07 19.57
C GLU A 8 8.46 -0.73 18.13
N THR A 9 9.12 -1.65 17.42
CA THR A 9 9.50 -1.46 16.01
C THR A 9 8.28 -1.37 15.09
N SER A 10 7.18 -2.07 15.41
CA SER A 10 5.92 -1.96 14.66
C SER A 10 5.30 -0.57 14.75
N ARG A 11 5.46 0.16 15.87
CA ARG A 11 4.86 1.48 16.05
C ARG A 11 5.40 2.50 15.06
N ALA A 12 6.72 2.53 14.87
CA ALA A 12 7.37 3.43 13.92
C ALA A 12 6.88 3.19 12.48
N VAL A 13 6.69 1.91 12.11
CA VAL A 13 6.15 1.53 10.79
C VAL A 13 4.68 1.94 10.64
N LEU A 14 3.87 1.77 11.69
CA LEU A 14 2.47 2.19 11.67
C LEU A 14 2.32 3.71 11.56
N ASP A 15 3.16 4.48 12.25
CA ASP A 15 3.13 5.94 12.18
C ASP A 15 3.57 6.45 10.81
N MET A 16 4.54 5.80 10.17
CA MET A 16 4.95 6.05 8.78
C MET A 16 3.79 5.86 7.80
N ILE A 17 3.01 4.77 7.93
CA ILE A 17 1.83 4.52 7.07
C ILE A 17 0.76 5.59 7.29
N LYS A 18 0.45 5.91 8.56
CA LYS A 18 -0.53 6.96 8.91
C LYS A 18 -0.14 8.31 8.33
N GLN A 19 1.14 8.66 8.39
CA GLN A 19 1.64 9.91 7.84
C GLN A 19 1.46 9.97 6.32
N GLY A 20 1.85 8.92 5.60
CA GLY A 20 1.64 8.86 4.14
C GLY A 20 0.17 8.96 3.74
N ILE A 21 -0.72 8.29 4.48
CA ILE A 21 -2.18 8.43 4.27
C ILE A 21 -2.61 9.89 4.48
N SER A 22 -2.12 10.51 5.56
CA SER A 22 -2.47 11.89 5.89
C SER A 22 -2.05 12.87 4.79
N ASP A 23 -0.84 12.69 4.27
CA ASP A 23 -0.20 13.64 3.35
C ASP A 23 -0.78 13.56 1.94
N TYR A 24 -1.22 12.38 1.49
CA TYR A 24 -1.59 12.18 0.08
C TYR A 24 -3.02 11.74 -0.14
N LEU A 25 -3.67 11.08 0.83
CA LEU A 25 -4.95 10.42 0.57
C LEU A 25 -6.15 11.19 1.14
N TRP A 26 -5.97 12.34 1.80
CA TRP A 26 -7.07 13.17 2.31
C TRP A 26 -7.56 14.22 1.34
N GLU A 27 -6.65 15.02 0.77
CA GLU A 27 -6.94 16.09 -0.17
C GLU A 27 -6.07 15.91 -1.41
N PHE A 28 -6.71 15.74 -2.56
CA PHE A 28 -6.04 15.57 -3.85
C PHE A 28 -6.96 15.99 -4.99
N GLU A 29 -6.36 16.41 -6.11
CA GLU A 29 -7.09 16.70 -7.35
C GLU A 29 -7.18 15.47 -8.26
N ASP A 30 -6.14 14.63 -8.24
CA ASP A 30 -6.01 13.42 -9.05
C ASP A 30 -5.72 12.20 -8.14
N LEU A 31 -6.63 11.22 -8.16
CA LEU A 31 -6.52 10.01 -7.36
C LEU A 31 -5.34 9.11 -7.79
N GLU A 32 -5.05 9.00 -9.09
CA GLU A 32 -3.92 8.20 -9.57
C GLU A 32 -2.61 8.78 -9.03
N GLN A 33 -2.44 10.09 -9.20
CA GLN A 33 -1.25 10.78 -8.71
C GLN A 33 -1.11 10.69 -7.19
N ALA A 34 -2.21 10.82 -6.44
CA ALA A 34 -2.23 10.69 -4.98
C ALA A 34 -1.79 9.30 -4.50
N LEU A 35 -2.31 8.23 -5.14
CA LEU A 35 -1.95 6.85 -4.81
C LEU A 35 -0.48 6.55 -5.15
N VAL A 36 0.03 7.10 -6.27
CA VAL A 36 1.45 6.99 -6.64
C VAL A 36 2.34 7.66 -5.59
N LEU A 37 2.05 8.91 -5.22
CA LEU A 37 2.83 9.66 -4.23
C LEU A 37 2.82 8.98 -2.84
N PHE A 38 1.67 8.46 -2.43
CA PHE A 38 1.55 7.65 -1.21
C PHE A 38 2.51 6.45 -1.24
N CYS A 39 2.54 5.70 -2.33
CA CYS A 39 3.40 4.53 -2.48
C CYS A 39 4.89 4.91 -2.52
N GLU A 40 5.25 5.96 -3.26
CA GLU A 40 6.62 6.45 -3.35
C GLU A 40 7.14 6.87 -1.96
N GLN A 41 6.34 7.63 -1.21
CA GLN A 41 6.69 8.03 0.15
C GLN A 41 6.83 6.83 1.08
N PHE A 42 5.92 5.86 1.01
CA PHE A 42 5.97 4.65 1.81
C PHE A 42 7.25 3.85 1.53
N VAL A 43 7.57 3.61 0.25
CA VAL A 43 8.78 2.87 -0.16
C VAL A 43 10.05 3.62 0.26
N ALA A 44 10.12 4.94 0.03
CA ALA A 44 11.26 5.74 0.43
C ALA A 44 11.48 5.70 1.95
N SER A 45 10.40 5.81 2.73
CA SER A 45 10.45 5.75 4.18
C SER A 45 10.85 4.35 4.68
N ALA A 46 10.34 3.29 4.06
CA ALA A 46 10.69 1.91 4.37
C ALA A 46 12.17 1.60 4.08
N ASN A 47 12.69 2.02 2.92
CA ASN A 47 14.09 1.84 2.55
C ASN A 47 15.06 2.63 3.45
N GLY A 48 14.64 3.79 3.96
CA GLY A 48 15.41 4.61 4.89
C GLY A 48 15.33 4.17 6.36
N SER A 49 14.46 3.20 6.69
CA SER A 49 14.13 2.85 8.07
C SER A 49 14.83 1.58 8.56
N SER A 50 15.71 1.76 9.54
CA SER A 50 16.29 0.64 10.30
C SER A 50 15.23 -0.17 11.04
N ASP A 51 14.17 0.48 11.51
CA ASP A 51 13.09 -0.18 12.26
C ASP A 51 12.24 -1.05 11.35
N TYR A 52 11.93 -0.57 10.13
CA TYR A 52 11.23 -1.34 9.12
C TYR A 52 12.03 -2.58 8.70
N SER A 53 13.32 -2.40 8.36
CA SER A 53 14.19 -3.52 7.98
C SER A 53 14.37 -4.53 9.12
N ALA A 54 14.48 -4.07 10.37
CA ALA A 54 14.54 -4.93 11.54
C ALA A 54 13.24 -5.71 11.74
N LEU A 55 12.08 -5.05 11.62
CA LEU A 55 10.76 -5.68 11.73
C LEU A 55 10.57 -6.77 10.66
N ILE A 56 10.82 -6.46 9.39
CA ILE A 56 10.66 -7.42 8.28
C ILE A 56 11.59 -8.62 8.48
N ARG A 57 12.86 -8.39 8.84
CA ARG A 57 13.80 -9.47 9.11
C ARG A 57 13.31 -10.35 10.27
N LEU A 58 12.82 -9.73 11.34
CA LEU A 58 12.36 -10.43 12.53
C LEU A 58 11.12 -11.27 12.25
N VAL A 59 10.13 -10.69 11.58
CA VAL A 59 8.90 -11.40 11.16
C VAL A 59 9.26 -12.55 10.22
N THR A 60 10.16 -12.33 9.25
CA THR A 60 10.56 -13.37 8.29
C THR A 60 11.32 -14.52 8.95
N MET A 61 12.29 -14.23 9.83
CA MET A 61 13.13 -15.25 10.45
C MET A 61 12.43 -15.98 11.61
N GLU A 62 11.57 -15.29 12.34
CA GLU A 62 10.95 -15.79 13.56
C GLU A 62 9.45 -16.09 13.40
N ALA A 63 8.89 -16.08 12.18
CA ALA A 63 7.48 -16.32 11.92
C ALA A 63 6.93 -17.57 12.65
N ALA A 64 7.69 -18.67 12.64
CA ALA A 64 7.32 -19.92 13.30
C ALA A 64 7.34 -19.85 14.85
N ASN A 65 8.07 -18.88 15.40
CA ASN A 65 8.23 -18.65 16.83
C ASN A 65 7.34 -17.51 17.36
N LEU A 66 6.69 -16.76 16.46
CA LEU A 66 5.76 -15.70 16.80
C LEU A 66 4.32 -16.26 16.92
N PRO A 67 3.51 -15.76 17.87
CA PRO A 67 2.11 -16.14 17.94
C PRO A 67 1.37 -15.75 16.65
N ALA A 68 0.57 -16.65 16.08
CA ALA A 68 -0.23 -16.35 14.90
C ALA A 68 -1.15 -15.13 15.11
N SER A 69 -1.70 -15.00 16.32
CA SER A 69 -2.53 -13.85 16.71
C SER A 69 -1.76 -12.53 16.79
N PHE A 70 -0.44 -12.56 16.94
CA PHE A 70 0.40 -11.37 16.86
C PHE A 70 0.62 -10.96 15.40
N LEU A 71 0.94 -11.92 14.52
CA LEU A 71 1.11 -11.65 13.09
C LEU A 71 -0.18 -11.11 12.47
N GLU A 72 -1.33 -11.72 12.80
CA GLU A 72 -2.63 -11.24 12.35
C GLU A 72 -2.93 -9.81 12.83
N LYS A 73 -2.59 -9.48 14.09
CA LYS A 73 -2.75 -8.12 14.61
C LYS A 73 -1.82 -7.12 13.91
N LEU A 74 -0.60 -7.52 13.62
CA LEU A 74 0.37 -6.68 12.93
C LEU A 74 -0.10 -6.39 11.50
N ASP A 75 -0.49 -7.43 10.75
CA ASP A 75 -1.03 -7.30 9.40
C ASP A 75 -2.24 -6.36 9.40
N ASN A 76 -3.22 -6.64 10.28
CA ASN A 76 -4.42 -5.81 10.41
C ASN A 76 -4.07 -4.34 10.73
N ALA A 77 -3.15 -4.09 11.66
CA ALA A 77 -2.76 -2.74 12.04
C ALA A 77 -2.08 -1.99 10.87
N THR A 78 -1.26 -2.67 10.08
CA THR A 78 -0.58 -2.06 8.93
C THR A 78 -1.54 -1.75 7.78
N GLU A 79 -2.61 -2.53 7.61
CA GLU A 79 -3.59 -2.35 6.54
C GLU A 79 -4.77 -1.43 6.94
N GLU A 80 -5.09 -1.32 8.24
CA GLU A 80 -6.31 -0.67 8.76
C GLU A 80 -6.53 0.74 8.18
N GLY A 81 -5.49 1.56 8.14
CA GLY A 81 -5.58 2.93 7.61
C GLY A 81 -5.94 2.97 6.12
N ILE A 82 -5.36 2.07 5.32
CA ILE A 82 -5.62 1.98 3.88
C ILE A 82 -7.01 1.41 3.63
N ILE A 83 -7.41 0.36 4.36
CA ILE A 83 -8.75 -0.24 4.32
C ILE A 83 -9.81 0.83 4.57
N ARG A 84 -9.60 1.65 5.61
CA ARG A 84 -10.50 2.76 5.93
C ARG A 84 -10.60 3.77 4.80
N ARG A 85 -9.46 4.21 4.24
CA ARG A 85 -9.49 5.17 3.11
C ARG A 85 -10.15 4.59 1.88
N PHE A 86 -9.90 3.33 1.55
CA PHE A 86 -10.53 2.69 0.39
C PHE A 86 -12.04 2.50 0.59
N THR A 87 -12.47 2.24 1.83
CA THR A 87 -13.90 2.24 2.18
C THR A 87 -14.53 3.62 1.94
N GLU A 88 -13.88 4.69 2.42
CA GLU A 88 -14.35 6.07 2.25
C GLU A 88 -14.34 6.48 0.76
N PHE A 89 -13.33 6.06 -0.02
CA PHE A 89 -13.31 6.23 -1.47
C PHE A 89 -14.44 5.48 -2.16
N GLY A 90 -14.78 4.27 -1.73
CA GLY A 90 -15.94 3.53 -2.20
C GLY A 90 -17.26 4.25 -1.94
N GLN A 91 -17.43 4.77 -0.72
CA GLN A 91 -18.64 5.51 -0.32
C GLN A 91 -18.83 6.82 -1.10
N ASN A 92 -17.74 7.53 -1.40
CA ASN A 92 -17.74 8.74 -2.23
C ASN A 92 -17.73 8.42 -3.74
N GLY A 93 -17.80 7.13 -4.07
CA GLY A 93 -17.76 6.59 -5.41
C GLY A 93 -16.44 6.79 -6.12
N LEU A 94 -15.36 7.24 -5.49
CA LEU A 94 -14.05 7.40 -6.15
C LEU A 94 -13.48 6.07 -6.64
N LEU A 95 -13.79 4.98 -5.93
CA LEU A 95 -13.47 3.61 -6.31
C LEU A 95 -14.74 2.73 -6.25
N ASP A 96 -14.73 1.60 -6.96
CA ASP A 96 -15.71 0.51 -6.87
C ASP A 96 -15.09 -0.62 -6.01
N VAL A 97 -15.30 -0.55 -4.69
CA VAL A 97 -14.62 -1.40 -3.70
C VAL A 97 -15.65 -2.22 -2.91
N PRO A 98 -16.08 -3.38 -3.42
CA PRO A 98 -17.06 -4.24 -2.72
C PRO A 98 -16.44 -4.94 -1.50
N ASP A 99 -15.13 -5.19 -1.53
CA ASP A 99 -14.35 -5.76 -0.43
C ASP A 99 -13.11 -4.88 -0.20
N PRO A 100 -13.17 -3.92 0.75
CA PRO A 100 -12.05 -3.03 1.06
C PRO A 100 -10.79 -3.77 1.53
N VAL A 101 -10.94 -4.88 2.24
CA VAL A 101 -9.81 -5.66 2.75
C VAL A 101 -9.04 -6.28 1.58
N MET A 102 -9.75 -6.95 0.66
CA MET A 102 -9.09 -7.52 -0.51
C MET A 102 -8.55 -6.47 -1.47
N ALA A 103 -9.23 -5.32 -1.62
CA ALA A 103 -8.71 -4.22 -2.41
C ALA A 103 -7.37 -3.69 -1.87
N THR A 104 -7.24 -3.53 -0.55
CA THR A 104 -5.97 -3.15 0.09
C THR A 104 -4.87 -4.18 -0.17
N LYS A 105 -5.18 -5.48 -0.08
CA LYS A 105 -4.20 -6.55 -0.39
C LYS A 105 -3.74 -6.53 -1.84
N HIS A 106 -4.66 -6.34 -2.79
CA HIS A 106 -4.30 -6.22 -4.20
C HIS A 106 -3.47 -4.98 -4.47
N PHE A 107 -3.82 -3.84 -3.86
CA PHE A 107 -3.06 -2.61 -3.97
C PHE A 107 -1.62 -2.80 -3.46
N ALA A 108 -1.47 -3.40 -2.28
CA ALA A 108 -0.17 -3.74 -1.70
C ALA A 108 0.67 -4.65 -2.59
N ALA A 109 0.05 -5.72 -3.09
CA ALA A 109 0.67 -6.69 -4.00
C ALA A 109 1.17 -6.03 -5.28
N LEU A 110 0.36 -5.16 -5.90
CA LEU A 110 0.67 -4.53 -7.18
C LEU A 110 1.66 -3.37 -7.07
N THR A 111 1.92 -2.83 -5.89
CA THR A 111 2.76 -1.63 -5.72
C THR A 111 4.03 -1.94 -4.93
N PHE A 112 4.01 -1.79 -3.61
CA PHE A 112 5.20 -1.88 -2.79
C PHE A 112 5.74 -3.31 -2.63
N LEU A 113 4.89 -4.35 -2.66
CA LEU A 113 5.40 -5.73 -2.62
C LEU A 113 6.19 -6.09 -3.89
N LEU A 114 5.75 -5.66 -5.07
CA LEU A 114 6.52 -5.84 -6.31
C LEU A 114 7.85 -5.09 -6.31
N VAL A 115 7.92 -3.93 -5.63
CA VAL A 115 9.17 -3.19 -5.43
C VAL A 115 10.11 -3.99 -4.52
N PHE A 116 9.62 -4.46 -3.36
CA PHE A 116 10.46 -5.19 -2.40
C PHE A 116 10.86 -6.60 -2.87
N ASP A 117 10.15 -7.20 -3.83
CA ASP A 117 10.53 -8.46 -4.48
C ASP A 117 11.70 -8.29 -5.46
N GLN A 118 12.09 -7.06 -5.81
CA GLN A 118 13.21 -6.83 -6.72
C GLN A 118 14.55 -7.23 -6.07
N PRO A 119 15.49 -7.80 -6.85
CA PRO A 119 16.85 -8.01 -6.38
C PRO A 119 17.51 -6.67 -6.02
N ILE A 120 18.18 -6.60 -4.85
CA ILE A 120 18.93 -5.42 -4.42
C ILE A 120 20.00 -5.07 -5.47
N LYS A 121 19.87 -3.92 -6.11
CA LYS A 121 20.82 -3.38 -7.12
C LYS A 121 21.09 -1.92 -6.82
N ALA A 122 22.35 -1.50 -6.78
CA ALA A 122 22.69 -0.11 -6.46
C ALA A 122 22.53 0.86 -7.65
N GLY A 123 21.94 2.04 -7.42
CA GLY A 123 22.09 3.25 -8.25
C GLY A 123 20.79 3.87 -8.78
N ASN A 124 20.87 5.02 -9.47
CA ASN A 124 19.70 5.78 -9.96
C ASN A 124 18.74 5.01 -10.88
N LEU A 125 19.20 3.93 -11.52
CA LEU A 125 18.33 3.04 -12.30
C LEU A 125 17.30 2.32 -11.41
N GLU A 126 17.57 2.17 -10.12
CA GLU A 126 16.66 1.61 -9.11
C GLU A 126 15.51 2.56 -8.81
N GLU A 127 15.77 3.87 -8.73
CA GLU A 127 14.74 4.87 -8.43
C GLU A 127 13.71 4.96 -9.56
N GLU A 128 14.16 5.08 -10.82
CA GLU A 128 13.27 5.13 -11.97
C GLU A 128 12.49 3.82 -12.18
N GLN A 129 13.13 2.67 -11.90
CA GLN A 129 12.45 1.38 -11.93
C GLN A 129 11.40 1.26 -10.82
N THR A 130 11.69 1.78 -9.62
CA THR A 130 10.75 1.83 -8.49
C THR A 130 9.52 2.67 -8.83
N LYS A 131 9.72 3.90 -9.33
CA LYS A 131 8.63 4.78 -9.79
C LYS A 131 7.77 4.12 -10.85
N ARG A 132 8.40 3.40 -11.79
CA ARG A 132 7.70 2.67 -12.85
C ARG A 132 6.84 1.53 -12.28
N ILE A 133 7.37 0.71 -11.39
CA ILE A 133 6.62 -0.39 -10.76
C ILE A 133 5.41 0.17 -10.02
N ILE A 134 5.61 1.19 -9.19
CA ILE A 134 4.55 1.85 -8.44
C ILE A 134 3.47 2.40 -9.38
N SER A 135 3.87 3.20 -10.38
CA SER A 135 2.91 3.83 -11.31
C SER A 135 2.08 2.80 -12.07
N GLU A 136 2.72 1.75 -12.60
CA GLU A 136 2.00 0.69 -13.32
C GLU A 136 1.11 -0.13 -12.38
N GLY A 137 1.56 -0.39 -11.15
CA GLY A 137 0.77 -1.04 -10.11
C GLY A 137 -0.51 -0.28 -9.76
N VAL A 138 -0.39 1.03 -9.55
CA VAL A 138 -1.54 1.92 -9.31
C VAL A 138 -2.50 1.93 -10.49
N ARG A 139 -1.99 2.00 -11.72
CA ARG A 139 -2.83 1.95 -12.93
C ARG A 139 -3.61 0.64 -13.02
N VAL A 140 -2.96 -0.50 -12.81
CA VAL A 140 -3.63 -1.81 -12.80
C VAL A 140 -4.69 -1.86 -11.70
N PHE A 141 -4.39 -1.34 -10.51
CA PHE A 141 -5.36 -1.24 -9.43
C PHE A 141 -6.57 -0.39 -9.83
N LEU A 142 -6.36 0.79 -10.42
CA LEU A 142 -7.44 1.68 -10.88
C LEU A 142 -8.20 1.11 -12.08
N CYS A 143 -7.59 0.29 -12.93
CA CYS A 143 -8.34 -0.45 -13.95
C CYS A 143 -9.31 -1.47 -13.33
N ALA A 144 -8.95 -2.07 -12.20
CA ALA A 144 -9.78 -3.07 -11.52
C ALA A 144 -10.81 -2.45 -10.57
N TYR A 145 -10.45 -1.38 -9.88
CA TYR A 145 -11.21 -0.77 -8.78
C TYR A 145 -11.64 0.67 -9.05
N GLY A 146 -11.23 1.29 -10.16
CA GLY A 146 -11.67 2.62 -10.52
C GLY A 146 -13.16 2.65 -10.86
N LYS A 147 -13.75 3.85 -10.81
CA LYS A 147 -15.11 4.05 -11.34
C LYS A 147 -15.20 3.48 -12.76
N ARG A 148 -16.07 2.49 -12.97
CA ARG A 148 -16.49 2.13 -14.32
C ARG A 148 -17.24 3.32 -14.92
N THR A 149 -16.57 4.07 -15.78
CA THR A 149 -17.24 4.95 -16.73
C THR A 149 -17.98 4.04 -17.70
N VAL A 150 -19.28 3.85 -17.48
CA VAL A 150 -20.16 3.29 -18.49
C VAL A 150 -20.15 4.29 -19.65
N GLN A 151 -19.32 4.04 -20.68
CA GLN A 151 -19.49 4.70 -21.95
C GLN A 151 -20.87 4.27 -22.46
N ASN A 152 -21.84 5.19 -22.38
CA ASN A 152 -23.15 4.99 -22.99
C ASN A 152 -22.97 4.75 -24.49
N GLU A 153 -23.04 3.48 -24.91
CA GLU A 153 -23.29 3.04 -26.28
C GLU A 153 -24.73 3.39 -26.70
N ASN A 154 -25.14 4.66 -26.55
CA ASN A 154 -26.38 5.21 -27.10
C ASN A 154 -26.07 6.21 -28.22
N GLN A 155 -25.20 5.82 -29.15
CA GLN A 155 -25.15 6.45 -30.47
C GLN A 155 -25.37 5.38 -31.53
N LEU A 156 -26.45 5.60 -32.30
CA LEU A 156 -26.83 4.99 -33.59
C LEU A 156 -27.90 3.90 -33.53
N SER A 157 -29.13 4.35 -33.31
CA SER A 157 -30.28 3.88 -34.09
C SER A 157 -31.19 5.09 -34.34
N ASN A 158 -30.81 5.90 -35.33
CA ASN A 158 -31.69 6.80 -36.07
C ASN A 158 -32.01 6.10 -37.40
#